data_AF-A0A4R8H0D0-F1
#
_entry.id   AF-A0A4R8H0D0-F1
#
_cell.length_a   1.000
_cell.length_b   1.000
_cell.length_c   1.000
_cell.angle_alpha   90.00
_cell.angle_beta   90.00
_cell.angle_gamma   90.00
#
_symmetry.space_group_name_H-M   'P 1'
#
loop_
_entity.id
_entity.type
_entity.pdbx_description
1 polymer ?
#
loop_
_entity_poly.entity_id
_entity_poly.type
_entity_poly.pdbx_seq_one_letter_code
_entity_poly.pdbx_strand_id
1 'polypeptide(L)'
;MNSNSLLNEVIISIASEEDIPVIRIDKDIIQLGYGKHSKLISDGVINDNTSPVALNIISNKSLLKKILLKFGLPVASDLNLIGTGIEYNFLVLNDDLITVNKCYQTKNNISNQKVSVNKVNDSIKEIVIKAVRMIDLNIAEVKLKSFNISAPLAEGEGIIDIIAIPDFRRYHSLDSEIIKNISQKILEELTPKAIPIISIIDQCDITAKIIAKILEESGVGIGLEDMPNQNLGESSILKDKKIETAIFNIEKREIQSKKFMVNWNNILVISDLSNIISNIGEIKIFELLKKDGCLILDIDKLEASSLIRESKIKRSIYCSFSKDNILIQRQIKRCQEAVYINDGNIILFDGVDELPIIAIYRLIKNKEGLKSILLAIAVAYVYGVPAYIIRSILTKIKKISQNISYIFKS
;
A
#
# COMPACT_ATOMS: atom_id res chain seq x y z
N MET A 1 -15.26 23.35 1.49
CA MET A 1 -14.63 22.16 0.87
C MET A 1 -14.92 22.19 -0.62
N ASN A 2 -13.89 22.17 -1.48
CA ASN A 2 -14.11 22.02 -2.93
C ASN A 2 -14.63 20.60 -3.20
N SER A 3 -15.42 20.42 -4.25
CA SER A 3 -16.17 19.20 -4.59
C SER A 3 -15.42 17.88 -4.49
N ASN A 4 -14.13 17.90 -4.81
CA ASN A 4 -13.36 16.69 -5.09
C ASN A 4 -12.65 16.11 -3.85
N SER A 5 -12.65 16.84 -2.72
CA SER A 5 -12.02 16.35 -1.49
C SER A 5 -12.87 15.32 -0.74
N LEU A 6 -14.19 15.31 -0.93
CA LEU A 6 -15.11 14.47 -0.16
C LEU A 6 -14.86 12.97 -0.39
N LEU A 7 -14.73 12.55 -1.66
CA LEU A 7 -14.55 11.14 -1.99
C LEU A 7 -13.18 10.64 -1.51
N ASN A 8 -12.13 11.47 -1.62
CA ASN A 8 -10.82 11.19 -1.03
C ASN A 8 -10.92 10.99 0.49
N GLU A 9 -11.58 11.87 1.24
CA GLU A 9 -11.69 11.69 2.69
C GLU A 9 -12.39 10.37 3.08
N VAL A 10 -13.43 9.97 2.34
CA VAL A 10 -14.12 8.70 2.58
C VAL A 10 -13.22 7.50 2.22
N ILE A 11 -12.51 7.56 1.09
CA ILE A 11 -11.52 6.54 0.72
C ILE A 11 -10.45 6.39 1.80
N ILE A 12 -9.93 7.50 2.32
CA ILE A 12 -8.93 7.49 3.40
C ILE A 12 -9.48 6.84 4.67
N SER A 13 -10.72 7.15 5.05
CA SER A 13 -11.33 6.53 6.23
C SER A 13 -11.48 5.01 6.08
N ILE A 14 -11.95 4.54 4.92
CA ILE A 14 -12.15 3.10 4.67
C ILE A 14 -10.78 2.40 4.58
N ALA A 15 -9.81 3.00 3.89
CA ALA A 15 -8.46 2.46 3.81
C ALA A 15 -7.84 2.28 5.21
N SER A 16 -8.06 3.23 6.12
CA SER A 16 -7.58 3.11 7.49
C SER A 16 -8.29 2.03 8.30
N GLU A 17 -9.57 1.75 8.04
CA GLU A 17 -10.30 0.64 8.66
C GLU A 17 -9.81 -0.73 8.16
N GLU A 18 -9.28 -0.79 6.94
CA GLU A 18 -8.74 -1.99 6.29
C GLU A 18 -7.21 -2.16 6.43
N ASP A 19 -6.56 -1.38 7.32
CA ASP A 19 -5.10 -1.38 7.52
C ASP A 19 -4.29 -1.08 6.23
N ILE A 20 -4.88 -0.37 5.27
CA ILE A 20 -4.22 0.09 4.04
C ILE A 20 -3.55 1.44 4.33
N PRO A 21 -2.21 1.55 4.20
CA PRO A 21 -1.53 2.80 4.47
C PRO A 21 -1.86 3.85 3.42
N VAL A 22 -1.89 5.11 3.85
CA VAL A 22 -2.18 6.26 2.98
C VAL A 22 -1.08 7.31 3.13
N ILE A 23 -0.61 7.84 2.00
CA ILE A 23 0.23 9.04 1.95
C ILE A 23 -0.56 10.12 1.22
N ARG A 24 -0.77 11.28 1.87
CA ARG A 24 -1.32 12.45 1.18
C ARG A 24 -0.18 13.16 0.46
N ILE A 25 -0.25 13.21 -0.87
CA ILE A 25 0.75 13.88 -1.72
C ILE A 25 0.38 15.36 -1.89
N ASP A 26 -0.90 15.61 -2.15
CA ASP A 26 -1.47 16.96 -2.24
C ASP A 26 -2.93 16.93 -1.72
N LYS A 27 -3.63 18.06 -1.76
CA LYS A 27 -5.03 18.19 -1.37
C LYS A 27 -5.94 17.17 -2.05
N ASP A 28 -5.78 17.01 -3.37
CA ASP A 28 -6.65 16.18 -4.20
C ASP A 28 -5.97 14.86 -4.63
N ILE A 29 -4.69 14.66 -4.33
CA ILE A 29 -3.90 13.48 -4.70
C ILE A 29 -3.45 12.71 -3.47
N ILE A 30 -3.83 11.43 -3.43
CA ILE A 30 -3.43 10.48 -2.40
C ILE A 30 -2.76 9.26 -3.02
N GLN A 31 -1.85 8.66 -2.27
CA GLN A 31 -1.31 7.33 -2.52
C GLN A 31 -1.90 6.36 -1.50
N LEU A 32 -2.41 5.25 -1.98
CA LEU A 32 -2.82 4.10 -1.19
C LEU A 32 -1.77 3.00 -1.32
N GLY A 33 -1.41 2.33 -0.24
CA GLY A 33 -0.35 1.32 -0.26
C GLY A 33 1.06 1.92 -0.39
N TYR A 34 2.05 1.04 -0.46
CA TYR A 34 3.48 1.39 -0.58
C TYR A 34 4.16 0.60 -1.68
N GLY A 35 5.25 1.13 -2.21
CA GLY A 35 6.12 0.45 -3.16
C GLY A 35 5.38 0.01 -4.42
N LYS A 36 5.72 -1.18 -4.94
CA LYS A 36 5.12 -1.77 -6.15
C LYS A 36 3.60 -1.98 -6.10
N HIS A 37 3.02 -2.02 -4.90
CA HIS A 37 1.59 -2.21 -4.71
C HIS A 37 0.85 -0.89 -4.44
N SER A 38 1.56 0.24 -4.48
CA SER A 38 0.94 1.54 -4.31
C SER A 38 0.09 1.94 -5.51
N LYS A 39 -1.00 2.66 -5.22
CA LYS A 39 -1.95 3.21 -6.20
C LYS A 39 -2.11 4.70 -5.96
N LEU A 40 -2.03 5.48 -7.03
CA LEU A 40 -2.33 6.92 -6.95
C LEU A 40 -3.80 7.14 -7.29
N ILE A 41 -4.43 8.03 -6.54
CA ILE A 41 -5.80 8.50 -6.79
C ILE A 41 -5.80 10.03 -6.74
N SER A 42 -6.37 10.65 -7.77
CA SER A 42 -6.71 12.07 -7.85
C SER A 42 -8.23 12.24 -7.86
N ASP A 43 -8.71 13.23 -7.10
CA ASP A 43 -10.13 13.61 -7.05
C ASP A 43 -11.08 12.45 -6.66
N GLY A 44 -10.54 11.43 -6.00
CA GLY A 44 -11.24 10.22 -5.59
C GLY A 44 -11.59 9.24 -6.72
N VAL A 45 -11.30 9.55 -7.99
CA VAL A 45 -11.72 8.71 -9.14
C VAL A 45 -10.63 8.46 -10.17
N ILE A 46 -9.81 9.46 -10.49
CA ILE A 46 -8.75 9.31 -11.48
C ILE A 46 -7.62 8.54 -10.82
N ASN A 47 -7.22 7.41 -11.39
CA ASN A 47 -6.25 6.52 -10.79
C ASN A 47 -5.37 5.82 -11.83
N ASP A 48 -4.48 4.93 -11.38
CA ASP A 48 -3.57 4.18 -12.24
C ASP A 48 -4.25 3.37 -13.37
N ASN A 49 -5.53 3.01 -13.22
CA ASN A 49 -6.31 2.29 -14.23
C ASN A 49 -7.06 3.24 -15.19
N THR A 50 -7.06 4.55 -14.94
CA THR A 50 -7.80 5.51 -15.77
C THR A 50 -7.06 5.81 -17.08
N SER A 51 -7.72 5.57 -18.21
CA SER A 51 -7.16 5.78 -19.54
C SER A 51 -6.86 7.27 -19.83
N PRO A 52 -5.59 7.68 -20.06
CA PRO A 52 -5.27 9.07 -20.42
C PRO A 52 -5.88 9.47 -21.78
N VAL A 53 -6.07 8.50 -22.68
CA VAL A 53 -6.73 8.70 -23.97
C VAL A 53 -8.20 9.03 -23.77
N ALA A 54 -8.89 8.33 -22.85
CA ALA A 54 -10.28 8.61 -22.50
C ALA A 54 -10.46 10.04 -21.98
N LEU A 55 -9.56 10.50 -21.09
CA LEU A 55 -9.58 11.86 -20.55
C LEU A 55 -9.40 12.92 -21.65
N ASN A 56 -8.52 12.66 -22.61
CA ASN A 56 -8.35 13.52 -23.79
C ASN A 56 -9.59 13.54 -24.69
N ILE A 57 -10.27 12.41 -24.87
CA ILE A 57 -11.51 12.34 -25.65
C ILE A 57 -12.60 13.17 -24.99
N ILE A 58 -12.80 12.99 -23.68
CA ILE A 58 -13.86 13.64 -22.91
C ILE A 58 -13.66 15.15 -22.79
N SER A 59 -12.42 15.62 -22.68
CA SER A 59 -12.14 17.06 -22.66
C SER A 59 -12.50 17.77 -23.97
N ASN A 60 -12.75 17.04 -25.06
CA ASN A 60 -13.20 17.58 -26.35
C ASN A 60 -14.59 17.04 -26.73
N LYS A 61 -15.62 17.83 -26.42
CA LYS A 61 -17.03 17.48 -26.72
C LYS A 61 -17.30 17.12 -28.19
N SER A 62 -16.65 17.78 -29.15
CA SER A 62 -16.82 17.45 -30.58
C SER A 62 -16.24 16.09 -30.92
N LEU A 63 -15.06 15.78 -30.38
CA LEU A 63 -14.40 14.49 -30.56
C LEU A 63 -15.21 13.37 -29.89
N LEU A 64 -15.61 13.57 -28.64
CA LEU A 64 -16.46 12.65 -27.89
C LEU A 64 -17.71 12.28 -28.70
N LYS A 65 -18.48 13.29 -29.16
CA LYS A 65 -19.69 13.07 -29.96
C LYS A 65 -19.41 12.27 -31.24
N LYS A 66 -18.33 12.59 -31.97
CA LYS A 66 -17.93 11.84 -33.17
C LYS A 66 -17.60 10.38 -32.87
N ILE A 67 -16.91 10.11 -31.76
CA ILE A 67 -16.56 8.75 -31.33
C ILE A 67 -17.82 7.97 -30.92
N LEU A 68 -18.70 8.56 -30.12
CA LEU A 68 -19.97 7.94 -29.73
C LEU A 68 -20.81 7.55 -30.96
N LEU A 69 -20.95 8.45 -31.94
CA LEU A 69 -21.65 8.17 -33.19
C LEU A 69 -21.00 7.02 -33.98
N LYS A 70 -19.67 6.96 -34.06
CA LYS A 70 -18.95 5.85 -34.70
C LYS A 70 -19.22 4.50 -34.02
N PHE A 71 -19.44 4.49 -32.70
CA PHE A 71 -19.83 3.30 -31.95
C PHE A 71 -21.34 3.01 -31.99
N GLY A 72 -22.11 3.76 -32.77
CA GLY A 72 -23.55 3.61 -32.90
C GLY A 72 -24.32 4.05 -31.65
N LEU A 73 -23.73 4.94 -30.83
CA LEU A 73 -24.38 5.48 -29.65
C LEU A 73 -25.08 6.81 -29.99
N PRO A 74 -26.33 7.01 -29.52
CA PRO A 74 -27.09 8.21 -29.84
C PRO A 74 -26.50 9.43 -29.13
N VAL A 75 -26.40 10.52 -29.87
CA VAL A 75 -25.89 11.81 -29.41
C VAL A 75 -26.99 12.85 -29.59
N ALA A 76 -27.23 13.64 -28.54
CA ALA A 76 -28.24 14.69 -28.59
C ALA A 76 -27.93 15.72 -29.69
N SER A 77 -28.95 16.10 -30.46
CA SER A 77 -28.83 17.10 -31.52
C SER A 77 -28.49 18.48 -30.97
N ASP A 78 -27.60 19.21 -31.66
CA ASP A 78 -27.23 20.60 -31.30
C ASP A 78 -28.32 21.63 -31.69
N LEU A 79 -29.37 21.20 -32.39
CA LEU A 79 -30.50 22.06 -32.72
C LEU A 79 -31.26 22.42 -31.44
N ASN A 80 -31.27 23.72 -31.10
CA ASN A 80 -32.17 24.32 -30.12
C ASN A 80 -33.62 24.24 -30.63
N LEU A 81 -34.14 23.02 -30.77
CA LEU A 81 -35.56 22.82 -31.03
C LEU A 81 -36.32 23.17 -29.76
N ILE A 82 -37.21 24.14 -29.92
CA ILE A 82 -38.15 24.63 -28.92
C ILE A 82 -39.00 23.43 -28.47
N GLY A 83 -38.70 22.95 -27.27
CA GLY A 83 -39.13 21.65 -26.75
C GLY A 83 -37.99 21.04 -25.91
N THR A 84 -37.74 21.63 -24.74
CA THR A 84 -36.59 21.38 -23.88
C THR A 84 -36.64 19.97 -23.28
N GLY A 85 -36.08 18.97 -23.96
CA GLY A 85 -35.82 17.66 -23.37
C GLY A 85 -35.10 17.81 -22.03
N ILE A 86 -35.43 16.96 -21.07
CA ILE A 86 -34.91 17.01 -19.70
C ILE A 86 -33.49 16.46 -19.70
N GLU A 87 -32.58 17.13 -18.99
CA GLU A 87 -31.22 16.64 -18.77
C GLU A 87 -31.18 15.68 -17.57
N TYR A 88 -30.49 14.57 -17.75
CA TYR A 88 -30.28 13.55 -16.75
C TYR A 88 -28.79 13.25 -16.61
N ASN A 89 -28.35 13.06 -15.37
CA ASN A 89 -26.99 12.67 -15.04
C ASN A 89 -27.01 11.23 -14.53
N PHE A 90 -26.42 10.33 -15.29
CA PHE A 90 -26.28 8.91 -14.97
C PHE A 90 -24.89 8.69 -14.40
N LEU A 91 -24.79 8.25 -13.15
CA LEU A 91 -23.52 7.85 -12.57
C LEU A 91 -23.30 6.37 -12.82
N VAL A 92 -22.29 6.06 -13.62
CA VAL A 92 -21.93 4.69 -13.99
C VAL A 92 -20.59 4.37 -13.34
N LEU A 93 -20.48 3.17 -12.77
CA LEU A 93 -19.25 2.60 -12.24
C LEU A 93 -19.11 1.19 -12.81
N ASN A 94 -18.10 0.98 -13.64
CA ASN A 94 -17.86 -0.21 -14.45
C ASN A 94 -19.11 -0.53 -15.29
N ASP A 95 -19.67 -1.73 -15.16
CA ASP A 95 -20.89 -2.12 -15.86
C ASP A 95 -22.18 -1.85 -15.04
N ASP A 96 -22.09 -1.13 -13.92
CA ASP A 96 -23.23 -0.83 -13.04
C ASP A 96 -23.71 0.63 -13.18
N LEU A 97 -25.03 0.80 -13.35
CA LEU A 97 -25.68 2.10 -13.20
C LEU A 97 -26.00 2.35 -11.71
N ILE A 98 -25.22 3.22 -11.06
CA ILE A 98 -25.32 3.48 -9.63
C ILE A 98 -26.55 4.34 -9.29
N THR A 99 -26.75 5.43 -10.02
CA THR A 99 -27.89 6.33 -9.78
C THR A 99 -28.15 7.23 -10.97
N VAL A 100 -29.37 7.79 -11.02
CA VAL A 100 -29.79 8.74 -12.04
C VAL A 100 -30.41 9.95 -11.38
N ASN A 101 -29.97 11.14 -11.79
CA ASN A 101 -30.51 12.40 -11.31
C ASN A 101 -31.11 13.20 -12.46
N LYS A 102 -32.31 13.72 -12.26
CA LYS A 102 -32.95 14.68 -13.15
C LYS A 102 -32.47 16.09 -12.82
N CYS A 103 -32.03 16.84 -13.82
CA CYS A 103 -31.53 18.20 -13.67
C CYS A 103 -32.60 19.23 -14.04
N TYR A 104 -32.77 20.25 -13.19
CA TYR A 104 -33.60 21.42 -13.47
C TYR A 104 -32.71 22.65 -13.59
N GLN A 105 -32.79 23.35 -14.72
CA GLN A 105 -32.18 24.68 -14.87
C GLN A 105 -33.26 25.75 -14.72
N THR A 106 -33.17 26.57 -13.67
CA THR A 106 -33.91 27.84 -13.57
C THR A 106 -32.93 29.00 -13.78
N LYS A 107 -33.42 30.19 -14.18
CA LYS A 107 -32.58 31.35 -14.55
C LYS A 107 -31.45 31.67 -13.55
N ASN A 108 -31.62 31.33 -12.26
CA ASN A 108 -30.64 31.59 -11.20
C ASN A 108 -30.24 30.36 -10.35
N ASN A 109 -30.73 29.13 -10.62
CA ASN A 109 -30.41 27.94 -9.80
C ASN A 109 -30.51 26.62 -10.58
N ILE A 110 -29.56 25.71 -10.33
CA ILE A 110 -29.59 24.31 -10.79
C ILE A 110 -30.04 23.43 -9.61
N SER A 111 -31.15 22.71 -9.74
CA SER A 111 -31.59 21.72 -8.75
C SER A 111 -31.58 20.30 -9.34
N ASN A 112 -31.32 19.31 -8.49
CA ASN A 112 -31.25 17.91 -8.90
C ASN A 112 -32.24 17.07 -8.09
N GLN A 113 -32.90 16.12 -8.75
CA GLN A 113 -33.81 15.18 -8.11
C GLN A 113 -33.41 13.75 -8.44
N LYS A 114 -33.20 12.92 -7.41
CA LYS A 114 -32.91 11.49 -7.57
C LYS A 114 -34.10 10.80 -8.25
N VAL A 115 -33.81 10.01 -9.27
CA VAL A 115 -34.77 9.15 -9.97
C VAL A 115 -34.47 7.70 -9.63
N SER A 116 -35.51 6.91 -9.39
CA SER A 116 -35.35 5.46 -9.21
C SER A 116 -34.81 4.83 -10.50
N VAL A 117 -33.67 4.14 -10.41
CA VAL A 117 -33.03 3.44 -11.53
C VAL A 117 -33.98 2.45 -12.20
N ASN A 118 -34.90 1.84 -11.44
CA ASN A 118 -35.90 0.90 -11.96
C ASN A 118 -36.92 1.54 -12.93
N LYS A 119 -37.06 2.88 -12.90
CA LYS A 119 -37.93 3.61 -13.83
C LYS A 119 -37.24 3.94 -15.15
N VAL A 120 -35.94 3.69 -15.27
CA VAL A 120 -35.19 3.91 -16.51
C VAL A 120 -35.40 2.72 -17.44
N ASN A 121 -35.67 2.99 -18.72
CA ASN A 121 -35.76 1.99 -19.76
C ASN A 121 -34.42 1.24 -19.91
N ASP A 122 -34.47 -0.07 -20.09
CA ASP A 122 -33.26 -0.90 -20.17
C ASP A 122 -32.38 -0.52 -21.37
N SER A 123 -32.95 -0.11 -22.51
CA SER A 123 -32.16 0.35 -23.66
C SER A 123 -31.34 1.59 -23.32
N ILE A 124 -31.85 2.49 -22.47
CA ILE A 124 -31.12 3.68 -22.01
C ILE A 124 -29.99 3.27 -21.07
N LYS A 125 -30.25 2.34 -20.14
CA LYS A 125 -29.21 1.80 -19.23
C LYS A 125 -28.06 1.21 -20.04
N GLU A 126 -28.37 0.38 -21.02
CA GLU A 126 -27.38 -0.23 -21.92
C GLU A 126 -26.57 0.84 -22.68
N ILE A 127 -27.24 1.88 -23.19
CA ILE A 127 -26.57 2.99 -23.90
C ILE A 127 -25.57 3.70 -22.99
N VAL A 128 -25.97 4.09 -21.78
CA VAL A 128 -25.07 4.85 -20.88
C VAL A 128 -23.92 3.99 -20.37
N ILE A 129 -24.17 2.72 -20.04
CA ILE A 129 -23.12 1.78 -19.61
C ILE A 129 -22.16 1.51 -20.76
N LYS A 130 -22.68 1.22 -21.96
CA LYS A 130 -21.86 1.00 -23.17
C LYS A 130 -21.05 2.23 -23.52
N ALA A 131 -21.58 3.44 -23.33
CA ALA A 131 -20.84 4.67 -23.60
C ALA A 131 -19.61 4.82 -22.71
N VAL A 132 -19.74 4.57 -21.41
CA VAL A 132 -18.62 4.62 -20.45
C VAL A 132 -17.57 3.58 -20.80
N ARG A 133 -17.99 2.34 -21.07
CA ARG A 133 -17.09 1.25 -21.47
C ARG A 133 -16.37 1.52 -22.80
N MET A 134 -17.05 2.07 -23.80
CA MET A 134 -16.46 2.36 -25.13
C MET A 134 -15.46 3.51 -25.10
N ILE A 135 -15.61 4.43 -24.15
CA ILE A 135 -14.64 5.52 -23.94
C ILE A 135 -13.47 5.06 -23.06
N ASP A 136 -13.52 3.86 -22.48
CA ASP A 136 -12.48 3.28 -21.63
C ASP A 136 -12.33 4.01 -20.28
N LEU A 137 -13.47 4.26 -19.63
CA LEU A 137 -13.54 4.75 -18.25
C LEU A 137 -14.20 3.74 -17.31
N ASN A 138 -13.71 3.69 -16.07
CA ASN A 138 -14.27 2.88 -14.99
C ASN A 138 -15.37 3.63 -14.23
N ILE A 139 -15.30 4.95 -14.12
CA ILE A 139 -16.33 5.76 -13.47
C ILE A 139 -16.58 7.02 -14.28
N ALA A 140 -17.85 7.34 -14.51
CA ALA A 140 -18.22 8.56 -15.21
C ALA A 140 -19.65 9.00 -14.91
N GLU A 141 -19.88 10.31 -15.02
CA GLU A 141 -21.22 10.91 -15.13
C GLU A 141 -21.56 11.08 -16.61
N VAL A 142 -22.53 10.30 -17.12
CA VAL A 142 -23.07 10.46 -18.47
C VAL A 142 -24.23 11.44 -18.41
N LYS A 143 -24.10 12.55 -19.13
CA LYS A 143 -25.17 13.53 -19.32
C LYS A 143 -25.97 13.14 -20.55
N LEU A 144 -27.27 12.96 -20.38
CA LEU A 144 -28.17 12.53 -21.44
C LEU A 144 -29.43 13.40 -21.47
N LYS A 145 -29.89 13.73 -22.67
CA LYS A 145 -31.14 14.46 -22.91
C LYS A 145 -32.24 13.48 -23.30
N SER A 146 -33.39 13.51 -22.62
CA SER A 146 -34.60 12.77 -23.00
C SER A 146 -35.87 13.43 -22.46
N PHE A 147 -36.99 13.26 -23.16
CA PHE A 147 -38.34 13.62 -22.75
C PHE A 147 -38.94 12.60 -21.79
N ASN A 148 -38.62 11.31 -21.97
CA ASN A 148 -39.11 10.21 -21.14
C ASN A 148 -38.09 9.08 -21.03
N ILE A 149 -37.33 9.07 -19.94
CA ILE A 149 -36.36 8.02 -19.62
C ILE A 149 -36.98 6.63 -19.35
N SER A 150 -38.31 6.51 -19.29
CA SER A 150 -38.98 5.20 -19.13
C SER A 150 -39.26 4.52 -20.48
N ALA A 151 -39.02 5.21 -21.60
CA ALA A 151 -39.15 4.69 -22.96
C ALA A 151 -37.78 4.72 -23.67
N PRO A 152 -37.61 3.98 -24.79
CA PRO A 152 -36.42 4.11 -25.63
C PRO A 152 -36.23 5.54 -26.15
N LEU A 153 -34.99 5.92 -26.47
CA LEU A 153 -34.68 7.26 -26.95
C LEU A 153 -35.35 7.57 -28.30
N ALA A 154 -35.93 8.75 -28.41
CA ALA A 154 -36.46 9.27 -29.65
C ALA A 154 -35.38 9.95 -30.51
N GLU A 155 -35.70 10.28 -31.76
CA GLU A 155 -34.81 11.04 -32.63
C GLU A 155 -34.48 12.41 -32.01
N GLY A 156 -33.19 12.77 -32.02
CA GLY A 156 -32.68 14.00 -31.40
C GLY A 156 -32.38 13.90 -29.90
N GLU A 157 -32.80 12.83 -29.22
CA GLU A 157 -32.38 12.50 -27.86
C GLU A 157 -31.05 11.75 -27.84
N GLY A 158 -30.35 11.76 -26.70
CA GLY A 158 -29.11 11.03 -26.55
C GLY A 158 -28.09 11.68 -25.65
N ILE A 159 -26.86 11.19 -25.74
CA ILE A 159 -25.75 11.62 -24.89
C ILE A 159 -25.35 13.05 -25.28
N ILE A 160 -25.24 13.91 -24.26
CA ILE A 160 -24.76 15.29 -24.37
C ILE A 160 -23.26 15.32 -24.10
N ASP A 161 -22.83 14.62 -23.05
CA ASP A 161 -21.49 14.70 -22.49
C ASP A 161 -21.19 13.48 -21.61
N ILE A 162 -19.90 13.21 -21.36
CA ILE A 162 -19.43 12.19 -20.41
C ILE A 162 -18.35 12.84 -19.57
N ILE A 163 -18.44 12.77 -18.24
CA ILE A 163 -17.55 13.47 -17.33
C ILE A 163 -16.81 12.46 -16.45
N ALA A 164 -15.48 12.50 -16.49
CA ALA A 164 -14.62 11.58 -15.73
C ALA A 164 -14.57 11.89 -14.22
N ILE A 165 -14.75 13.16 -13.84
CA ILE A 165 -14.76 13.61 -12.43
C ILE A 165 -16.14 14.21 -12.10
N PRO A 166 -17.11 13.39 -11.66
CA PRO A 166 -18.42 13.87 -11.23
C PRO A 166 -18.34 14.82 -10.01
N ASP A 167 -19.28 15.76 -9.88
CA ASP A 167 -19.40 16.55 -8.64
C ASP A 167 -20.09 15.71 -7.55
N PHE A 168 -19.29 14.96 -6.81
CA PHE A 168 -19.77 14.03 -5.77
C PHE A 168 -20.56 14.68 -4.64
N ARG A 169 -20.45 16.01 -4.42
CA ARG A 169 -21.31 16.70 -3.44
C ARG A 169 -22.79 16.57 -3.79
N ARG A 170 -23.10 16.58 -5.09
CA ARG A 170 -24.46 16.39 -5.61
C ARG A 170 -25.03 15.04 -5.19
N TYR A 171 -24.22 13.99 -5.31
CA TYR A 171 -24.62 12.64 -4.96
C TYR A 171 -24.71 12.46 -3.43
N HIS A 172 -23.73 12.98 -2.69
CA HIS A 172 -23.75 12.95 -1.23
C HIS A 172 -24.96 13.66 -0.63
N SER A 173 -25.35 14.83 -1.17
CA SER A 173 -26.54 15.56 -0.69
C SER A 173 -27.86 14.80 -0.90
N LEU A 174 -27.88 13.84 -1.82
CA LEU A 174 -29.05 13.03 -2.12
C LEU A 174 -29.02 11.70 -1.36
N ASP A 175 -27.83 11.16 -1.10
CA ASP A 175 -27.62 9.86 -0.44
C ASP A 175 -26.15 9.70 -0.03
N SER A 176 -25.85 9.72 1.27
CA SER A 176 -24.49 9.56 1.78
C SER A 176 -23.95 8.14 1.59
N GLU A 177 -24.82 7.14 1.46
CA GLU A 177 -24.42 5.73 1.29
C GLU A 177 -23.83 5.47 -0.10
N ILE A 178 -24.25 6.25 -1.11
CA ILE A 178 -23.68 6.19 -2.47
C ILE A 178 -22.17 6.45 -2.45
N ILE A 179 -21.71 7.45 -1.69
CA ILE A 179 -20.29 7.79 -1.64
C ILE A 179 -19.50 6.65 -1.00
N LYS A 180 -19.99 6.10 0.12
CA LYS A 180 -19.34 4.97 0.79
C LYS A 180 -19.22 3.76 -0.14
N ASN A 181 -20.31 3.41 -0.83
CA ASN A 181 -20.33 2.27 -1.75
C ASN A 181 -19.39 2.45 -2.96
N ILE A 182 -19.32 3.67 -3.51
CA ILE A 182 -18.39 3.99 -4.59
C ILE A 182 -16.94 3.90 -4.09
N SER A 183 -16.62 4.52 -2.94
CA SER A 183 -15.29 4.46 -2.35
C SER A 183 -14.83 3.03 -2.09
N GLN A 184 -15.72 2.19 -1.57
CA GLN A 184 -15.42 0.77 -1.33
C GLN A 184 -15.14 0.02 -2.64
N LYS A 185 -15.99 0.18 -3.66
CA LYS A 185 -15.76 -0.44 -4.98
C LYS A 185 -14.45 0.03 -5.63
N ILE A 186 -14.09 1.30 -5.49
CA ILE A 186 -12.81 1.83 -6.00
C ILE A 186 -11.63 1.17 -5.30
N LEU A 187 -11.70 0.99 -3.97
CA LEU A 187 -10.67 0.29 -3.20
C LEU A 187 -10.55 -1.19 -3.60
N GLU A 188 -11.69 -1.87 -3.75
CA GLU A 188 -11.78 -3.26 -4.18
C GLU A 188 -11.19 -3.47 -5.59
N GLU A 189 -11.36 -2.52 -6.50
CA GLU A 189 -10.78 -2.58 -7.84
C GLU A 189 -9.26 -2.33 -7.82
N LEU A 190 -8.82 -1.31 -7.06
CA LEU A 190 -7.42 -0.93 -7.02
C LEU A 190 -6.56 -1.93 -6.25
N THR A 191 -7.13 -2.63 -5.28
CA THR A 191 -6.45 -3.61 -4.39
C THR A 191 -5.08 -3.13 -3.85
N PRO A 192 -4.96 -1.87 -3.37
CA PRO A 192 -3.68 -1.35 -2.90
C PRO A 192 -3.18 -2.12 -1.67
N LYS A 193 -1.87 -2.34 -1.57
CA LYS A 193 -1.25 -3.04 -0.44
C LYS A 193 0.03 -2.36 0.03
N ALA A 194 0.38 -2.60 1.28
CA ALA A 194 1.70 -2.30 1.78
C ALA A 194 2.71 -3.36 1.30
N ILE A 195 3.91 -2.93 0.94
CA ILE A 195 5.07 -3.82 0.91
C ILE A 195 5.49 -4.19 2.34
N PRO A 196 6.17 -5.34 2.56
CA PRO A 196 6.77 -5.65 3.85
C PRO A 196 7.75 -4.56 4.28
N ILE A 197 7.72 -4.23 5.57
CA ILE A 197 8.64 -3.27 6.17
C ILE A 197 9.49 -3.95 7.24
N ILE A 198 10.80 -3.80 7.11
CA ILE A 198 11.83 -4.33 8.01
C ILE A 198 12.48 -3.14 8.70
N SER A 199 12.39 -3.06 10.01
CA SER A 199 13.07 -2.01 10.77
C SER A 199 14.18 -2.59 11.62
N ILE A 200 15.31 -1.88 11.68
CA ILE A 200 16.50 -2.27 12.44
C ILE A 200 16.79 -1.16 13.43
N ILE A 201 16.66 -1.47 14.71
CA ILE A 201 16.95 -0.54 15.80
C ILE A 201 18.41 -0.71 16.26
N ASP A 202 19.05 0.43 16.53
CA ASP A 202 20.41 0.57 17.06
C ASP A 202 21.51 0.33 16.01
N GLN A 203 21.40 1.09 14.90
CA GLN A 203 22.42 1.34 13.87
C GLN A 203 23.38 0.18 13.57
N CYS A 204 22.85 -0.91 13.02
CA CYS A 204 23.68 -1.87 12.31
C CYS A 204 23.53 -1.67 10.81
N ASP A 205 24.14 -0.60 10.27
CA ASP A 205 24.24 -0.36 8.81
C ASP A 205 24.71 -1.60 8.06
N ILE A 206 25.63 -2.35 8.67
CA ILE A 206 26.15 -3.61 8.16
C ILE A 206 25.03 -4.66 8.09
N THR A 207 24.21 -4.80 9.14
CA THR A 207 23.05 -5.70 9.14
C THR A 207 22.07 -5.32 8.05
N ALA A 208 21.72 -4.05 7.92
CA ALA A 208 20.81 -3.55 6.89
C ALA A 208 21.32 -3.86 5.48
N LYS A 209 22.61 -3.60 5.22
CA LYS A 209 23.29 -3.89 3.95
C LYS A 209 23.35 -5.39 3.65
N ILE A 210 23.58 -6.25 4.65
CA ILE A 210 23.59 -7.70 4.47
C ILE A 210 22.18 -8.21 4.16
N ILE A 211 21.16 -7.74 4.88
CA ILE A 211 19.75 -8.08 4.60
C ILE A 211 19.39 -7.66 3.17
N ALA A 212 19.63 -6.40 2.82
CA ALA A 212 19.40 -5.88 1.47
C ALA A 212 20.07 -6.77 0.42
N LYS A 213 21.36 -7.10 0.61
CA LYS A 213 22.09 -7.95 -0.33
C LYS A 213 21.50 -9.36 -0.47
N ILE A 214 21.06 -9.97 0.63
CA ILE A 214 20.43 -11.30 0.57
C ILE A 214 19.11 -11.24 -0.21
N LEU A 215 18.29 -10.23 0.06
CA LEU A 215 16.98 -10.09 -0.59
C LEU A 215 17.13 -9.69 -2.07
N GLU A 216 18.03 -8.76 -2.41
CA GLU A 216 18.34 -8.35 -3.79
C GLU A 216 18.83 -9.52 -4.64
N GLU A 217 19.78 -10.33 -4.13
CA GLU A 217 20.28 -11.52 -4.83
C GLU A 217 19.21 -12.63 -4.91
N SER A 218 18.14 -12.52 -4.12
CA SER A 218 16.95 -13.36 -4.22
C SER A 218 15.89 -12.78 -5.20
N GLY A 219 16.20 -11.68 -5.88
CA GLY A 219 15.33 -11.04 -6.89
C GLY A 219 14.35 -10.01 -6.35
N VAL A 220 14.47 -9.61 -5.09
CA VAL A 220 13.55 -8.65 -4.44
C VAL A 220 14.02 -7.22 -4.69
N GLY A 221 13.11 -6.33 -5.09
CA GLY A 221 13.39 -4.89 -5.15
C GLY A 221 13.45 -4.28 -3.75
N ILE A 222 14.59 -3.71 -3.36
CA ILE A 222 14.82 -3.18 -2.00
C ILE A 222 14.88 -1.66 -1.99
N GLY A 223 14.22 -1.07 -1.00
CA GLY A 223 14.47 0.29 -0.54
C GLY A 223 15.18 0.25 0.80
N LEU A 224 16.28 0.97 0.92
CA LEU A 224 17.01 1.12 2.17
C LEU A 224 17.14 2.62 2.46
N GLU A 225 16.64 3.05 3.61
CA GLU A 225 16.67 4.44 4.05
C GLU A 225 16.87 4.49 5.58
N ASP A 226 17.49 5.56 6.09
CA ASP A 226 17.38 5.87 7.51
C ASP A 226 15.99 6.44 7.80
N MET A 227 15.47 6.21 9.01
CA MET A 227 14.09 6.56 9.32
C MET A 227 13.86 8.07 9.28
N PRO A 228 12.91 8.60 8.48
CA PRO A 228 12.65 10.04 8.44
C PRO A 228 12.14 10.60 9.77
N ASN A 229 12.62 11.79 10.13
CA ASN A 229 12.40 12.45 11.44
C ASN A 229 10.95 12.85 11.78
N GLN A 230 9.98 12.70 10.87
CA GLN A 230 8.63 13.25 11.05
C GLN A 230 7.51 12.22 10.86
N ASN A 231 7.55 11.39 9.81
CA ASN A 231 6.54 10.39 9.49
C ASN A 231 7.06 9.40 8.42
N LEU A 232 6.67 8.13 8.51
CA LEU A 232 6.88 7.12 7.48
C LEU A 232 6.37 7.57 6.09
N GLY A 233 5.27 8.32 6.01
CA GLY A 233 4.75 8.87 4.75
C GLY A 233 5.65 9.89 4.04
N GLU A 234 6.66 10.43 4.73
CA GLU A 234 7.67 11.30 4.09
C GLU A 234 8.74 10.51 3.34
N SER A 235 8.90 9.23 3.65
CA SER A 235 9.89 8.36 3.01
C SER A 235 9.73 8.37 1.49
N SER A 236 10.84 8.57 0.81
CA SER A 236 10.90 8.55 -0.65
C SER A 236 10.79 7.12 -1.19
N ILE A 237 11.37 6.13 -0.49
CA ILE A 237 11.36 4.74 -0.94
C ILE A 237 9.96 4.12 -0.94
N LEU A 238 9.06 4.55 -0.05
CA LEU A 238 7.68 4.04 -0.03
C LEU A 238 6.82 4.52 -1.20
N LYS A 239 7.29 5.53 -1.94
CA LYS A 239 6.66 6.08 -3.15
C LYS A 239 7.22 5.44 -4.43
N ASP A 240 8.33 4.72 -4.35
CA ASP A 240 8.95 4.08 -5.52
C ASP A 240 8.24 2.76 -5.86
N LYS A 241 7.53 2.74 -7.00
CA LYS A 241 6.80 1.56 -7.50
C LYS A 241 7.70 0.38 -7.90
N LYS A 242 9.03 0.51 -7.88
CA LYS A 242 9.97 -0.61 -8.10
C LYS A 242 10.25 -1.42 -6.84
N ILE A 243 9.99 -0.85 -5.67
CA ILE A 243 10.41 -1.42 -4.40
C ILE A 243 9.37 -2.42 -3.92
N GLU A 244 9.83 -3.59 -3.52
CA GLU A 244 9.03 -4.70 -3.03
C GLU A 244 9.15 -4.87 -1.52
N THR A 245 10.16 -4.29 -0.88
CA THR A 245 10.35 -4.25 0.58
C THR A 245 11.19 -3.05 0.97
N ALA A 246 10.81 -2.44 2.09
CA ALA A 246 11.54 -1.32 2.68
C ALA A 246 12.30 -1.78 3.93
N ILE A 247 13.55 -1.36 4.02
CA ILE A 247 14.42 -1.56 5.19
C ILE A 247 14.69 -0.17 5.77
N PHE A 248 14.34 0.02 7.04
CA PHE A 248 14.62 1.25 7.77
C PHE A 248 15.62 1.03 8.90
N ASN A 249 16.65 1.85 8.92
CA ASN A 249 17.48 2.02 10.11
C ASN A 249 16.82 3.02 11.06
N ILE A 250 16.69 2.66 12.32
CA ILE A 250 16.12 3.52 13.36
C ILE A 250 17.16 3.78 14.44
N GLU A 251 17.48 5.04 14.68
CA GLU A 251 18.29 5.49 15.80
C GLU A 251 17.46 5.60 17.09
N LYS A 252 18.15 5.52 18.23
CA LYS A 252 17.53 5.63 19.56
C LYS A 252 16.75 6.92 19.77
N ARG A 253 17.24 8.06 19.25
CA ARG A 253 16.59 9.37 19.39
C ARG A 253 15.23 9.45 18.70
N GLU A 254 15.08 8.73 17.60
CA GLU A 254 13.88 8.72 16.79
C GLU A 254 12.75 8.01 17.55
N ILE A 255 13.06 6.89 18.22
CA ILE A 255 12.12 6.18 19.11
C ILE A 255 11.61 7.08 20.25
N GLN A 256 12.47 7.94 20.81
CA GLN A 256 12.12 8.83 21.93
C GLN A 256 11.17 9.96 21.52
N SER A 257 11.18 10.36 20.25
CA SER A 257 10.44 11.53 19.75
C SER A 257 8.91 11.41 19.78
N LYS A 258 8.35 10.21 20.08
CA LYS A 258 6.91 9.88 20.06
C LYS A 258 6.19 10.17 18.73
N LYS A 259 6.91 10.50 17.66
CA LYS A 259 6.38 10.65 16.29
C LYS A 259 6.36 9.33 15.52
N PHE A 260 6.71 8.22 16.16
CA PHE A 260 6.68 6.91 15.53
C PHE A 260 5.26 6.42 15.36
N MET A 261 4.91 6.10 14.12
CA MET A 261 3.72 5.33 13.83
C MET A 261 3.84 3.94 14.45
N VAL A 262 2.72 3.44 14.94
CA VAL A 262 2.56 2.13 15.58
C VAL A 262 2.15 1.11 14.51
N ASN A 263 2.49 -0.17 14.67
CA ASN A 263 1.92 -1.29 13.92
C ASN A 263 2.18 -1.28 12.38
N TRP A 264 3.36 -0.88 11.92
CA TRP A 264 3.71 -0.87 10.48
C TRP A 264 4.77 -1.92 10.10
N ASN A 265 5.57 -2.39 11.07
CA ASN A 265 6.68 -3.30 10.79
C ASN A 265 6.20 -4.74 10.67
N ASN A 266 6.57 -5.38 9.57
CA ASN A 266 6.42 -6.82 9.40
C ASN A 266 7.54 -7.55 10.15
N ILE A 267 8.75 -7.00 10.14
CA ILE A 267 9.90 -7.55 10.85
C ILE A 267 10.57 -6.42 11.64
N LEU A 268 10.76 -6.61 12.95
CA LEU A 268 11.50 -5.68 13.80
C LEU A 268 12.76 -6.37 14.32
N VAL A 269 13.91 -5.81 13.98
CA VAL A 269 15.22 -6.28 14.41
C VAL A 269 15.76 -5.36 15.49
N ILE A 270 16.16 -5.92 16.63
CA ILE A 270 16.81 -5.19 17.71
C ILE A 270 18.18 -5.81 17.94
N SER A 271 19.22 -5.02 17.65
CA SER A 271 20.60 -5.49 17.70
C SER A 271 21.24 -5.42 19.10
N ASP A 272 20.66 -4.65 20.02
CA ASP A 272 21.05 -4.55 21.43
C ASP A 272 19.88 -3.96 22.24
N LEU A 273 19.08 -4.84 22.87
CA LEU A 273 17.91 -4.39 23.63
C LEU A 273 18.31 -3.59 24.88
N SER A 274 19.43 -3.95 25.52
CA SER A 274 19.89 -3.32 26.76
C SER A 274 20.23 -1.84 26.56
N ASN A 275 20.76 -1.47 25.40
CA ASN A 275 21.00 -0.07 25.04
C ASN A 275 19.68 0.72 24.95
N ILE A 276 18.59 0.11 24.51
CA ILE A 276 17.30 0.77 24.31
C ILE A 276 16.56 0.94 25.65
N ILE A 277 16.53 -0.11 26.47
CA ILE A 277 15.79 -0.17 27.75
C ILE A 277 16.23 0.93 28.72
N SER A 278 17.51 1.29 28.74
CA SER A 278 18.07 2.26 29.69
C SER A 278 17.34 3.62 29.76
N ASN A 279 16.60 4.04 28.72
CA ASN A 279 16.04 5.40 28.61
C ASN A 279 14.61 5.49 28.01
N ILE A 280 13.89 4.39 27.76
CA ILE A 280 12.59 4.41 27.06
C ILE A 280 11.61 3.47 27.77
N GLY A 281 10.35 3.89 27.94
CA GLY A 281 9.27 3.00 28.40
C GLY A 281 9.13 1.79 27.47
N GLU A 282 9.57 0.63 27.96
CA GLU A 282 9.94 -0.59 27.23
C GLU A 282 8.84 -1.14 26.31
N ILE A 283 7.57 -0.90 26.64
CA ILE A 283 6.40 -1.44 25.94
C ILE A 283 6.21 -0.81 24.55
N LYS A 284 6.62 0.45 24.36
CA LYS A 284 6.31 1.20 23.12
C LYS A 284 7.13 0.77 21.91
N ILE A 285 8.30 0.16 22.11
CA ILE A 285 9.14 -0.29 20.99
C ILE A 285 8.49 -1.49 20.30
N PHE A 286 7.86 -2.37 21.06
CA PHE A 286 7.18 -3.53 20.53
C PHE A 286 5.86 -3.20 19.82
N GLU A 287 5.25 -2.05 20.16
CA GLU A 287 4.08 -1.52 19.45
C GLU A 287 4.40 -1.17 17.98
N LEU A 288 5.67 -1.01 17.61
CA LEU A 288 6.07 -0.79 16.21
C LEU A 288 5.77 -1.99 15.31
N LEU A 289 5.66 -3.18 15.88
CA LEU A 289 5.46 -4.43 15.16
C LEU A 289 3.98 -4.68 14.87
N LYS A 290 3.68 -5.21 13.67
CA LYS A 290 2.35 -5.70 13.33
C LYS A 290 1.93 -6.85 14.27
N LYS A 291 0.62 -7.02 14.48
CA LYS A 291 0.06 -8.12 15.31
C LYS A 291 0.55 -9.51 14.88
N ASP A 292 0.82 -9.69 13.59
CA ASP A 292 1.33 -10.90 12.94
C ASP A 292 2.82 -10.79 12.52
N GLY A 293 3.49 -9.68 12.87
CA GLY A 293 4.90 -9.45 12.59
C GLY A 293 5.83 -10.32 13.44
N CYS A 294 7.10 -10.35 13.05
CA CYS A 294 8.15 -11.11 13.74
C CYS A 294 9.17 -10.20 14.41
N LEU A 295 9.48 -10.47 15.68
CA LEU A 295 10.59 -9.84 16.39
C LEU A 295 11.87 -10.66 16.22
N ILE A 296 12.99 -10.01 15.92
CA ILE A 296 14.31 -10.64 15.87
C ILE A 296 15.22 -9.91 16.85
N LEU A 297 15.80 -10.65 17.79
CA LEU A 297 16.61 -10.09 18.87
C LEU A 297 18.00 -10.71 18.91
N ASP A 298 19.02 -9.86 19.06
CA ASP A 298 20.26 -10.29 19.72
C ASP A 298 20.00 -10.45 21.22
N ILE A 299 20.33 -11.62 21.74
CA ILE A 299 20.12 -11.98 23.15
C ILE A 299 21.41 -12.18 23.95
N ASP A 300 22.59 -11.97 23.35
CA ASP A 300 23.88 -12.23 24.03
C ASP A 300 24.16 -11.27 25.20
N LYS A 301 23.55 -10.09 25.18
CA LYS A 301 23.62 -9.09 26.26
C LYS A 301 22.29 -8.91 27.02
N LEU A 302 21.33 -9.78 26.76
CA LEU A 302 19.95 -9.57 27.18
C LEU A 302 19.69 -10.21 28.54
N GLU A 303 19.52 -9.38 29.56
CA GLU A 303 19.07 -9.81 30.89
C GLU A 303 17.53 -9.79 31.00
N ALA A 304 16.84 -9.16 30.06
CA ALA A 304 15.43 -8.74 30.15
C ALA A 304 14.40 -9.78 29.64
N SER A 305 14.38 -10.98 30.21
CA SER A 305 13.41 -12.03 29.82
C SER A 305 11.94 -11.75 30.20
N SER A 306 11.67 -10.70 30.98
CA SER A 306 10.34 -10.24 31.40
C SER A 306 9.64 -9.40 30.32
N LEU A 307 10.35 -8.46 29.69
CA LEU A 307 9.78 -7.48 28.75
C LEU A 307 9.16 -8.11 27.50
N ILE A 308 9.82 -9.13 26.96
CA ILE A 308 9.31 -9.85 25.78
C ILE A 308 8.04 -10.63 26.13
N ARG A 309 7.89 -11.10 27.38
CA ARG A 309 6.67 -11.82 27.80
C ARG A 309 5.49 -10.87 27.95
N GLU A 310 5.74 -9.64 28.39
CA GLU A 310 4.71 -8.61 28.61
C GLU A 310 4.24 -7.98 27.30
N SER A 311 5.05 -8.00 26.23
CA SER A 311 4.78 -7.34 24.95
C SER A 311 3.74 -8.01 24.04
N LYS A 312 3.18 -9.17 24.44
CA LYS A 312 2.19 -9.95 23.67
C LYS A 312 2.66 -10.37 22.26
N ILE A 313 3.96 -10.34 22.00
CA ILE A 313 4.53 -10.76 20.71
C ILE A 313 4.33 -12.26 20.53
N LYS A 314 3.73 -12.63 19.40
CA LYS A 314 3.40 -14.04 19.09
C LYS A 314 4.56 -14.81 18.46
N ARG A 315 5.41 -14.12 17.69
CA ARG A 315 6.54 -14.73 16.97
C ARG A 315 7.82 -13.95 17.23
N SER A 316 8.83 -14.64 17.72
CA SER A 316 10.17 -14.08 17.91
C SER A 316 11.24 -15.10 17.53
N ILE A 317 12.36 -14.62 17.01
CA ILE A 317 13.57 -15.40 16.72
C ILE A 317 14.72 -14.79 17.50
N TYR A 318 15.40 -15.59 18.31
CA TYR A 318 16.58 -15.15 19.05
C TYR A 318 17.86 -15.52 18.32
N CYS A 319 18.80 -14.58 18.35
CA CYS A 319 20.12 -14.68 17.75
C CYS A 319 21.18 -14.67 18.86
N SER A 320 22.11 -15.64 18.85
CA SER A 320 23.17 -15.73 19.87
C SER A 320 24.46 -16.33 19.32
N PHE A 321 25.60 -15.95 19.89
CA PHE A 321 26.88 -16.61 19.64
C PHE A 321 27.02 -17.98 20.33
N SER A 322 26.01 -18.47 21.05
CA SER A 322 26.08 -19.77 21.72
C SER A 322 24.75 -20.52 21.70
N LYS A 323 24.79 -21.79 21.27
CA LYS A 323 23.69 -22.76 21.44
C LYS A 323 23.31 -22.97 22.92
N ASP A 324 24.26 -22.79 23.84
CA ASP A 324 24.05 -22.99 25.27
C ASP A 324 23.34 -21.82 25.96
N ASN A 325 23.05 -20.73 25.23
CA ASN A 325 22.24 -19.66 25.76
C ASN A 325 20.86 -20.21 26.17
N ILE A 326 20.45 -19.96 27.41
CA ILE A 326 19.22 -20.49 28.01
C ILE A 326 17.98 -20.14 27.18
N LEU A 327 17.96 -18.95 26.56
CA LEU A 327 16.84 -18.53 25.72
C LEU A 327 16.83 -19.24 24.36
N ILE A 328 17.99 -19.55 23.78
CA ILE A 328 18.09 -20.40 22.57
C ILE A 328 17.61 -21.81 22.88
N GLN A 329 18.14 -22.43 23.94
CA GLN A 329 17.71 -23.77 24.36
C GLN A 329 16.21 -23.83 24.63
N ARG A 330 15.64 -22.74 25.15
CA ARG A 330 14.20 -22.61 25.37
C ARG A 330 13.40 -22.53 24.06
N GLN A 331 13.88 -21.81 23.04
CA GLN A 331 13.24 -21.79 21.72
C GLN A 331 13.29 -23.17 21.08
N ILE A 332 14.46 -23.83 21.09
CA ILE A 332 14.63 -25.18 20.54
C ILE A 332 13.68 -26.18 21.20
N LYS A 333 13.62 -26.21 22.55
CA LYS A 333 12.70 -27.08 23.31
C LYS A 333 11.22 -26.83 23.02
N ARG A 334 10.89 -25.66 22.49
CA ARG A 334 9.52 -25.26 22.14
C ARG A 334 9.24 -25.36 20.64
N CYS A 335 10.16 -25.93 19.86
CA CYS A 335 10.07 -25.97 18.40
C CYS A 335 9.89 -24.56 17.79
N GLN A 336 10.49 -23.55 18.41
CA GLN A 336 10.49 -22.17 17.93
C GLN A 336 11.80 -21.86 17.24
N GLU A 337 11.76 -21.01 16.23
CA GLU A 337 12.91 -20.76 15.38
C GLU A 337 13.99 -19.93 16.10
N ALA A 338 15.25 -20.26 15.83
CA ALA A 338 16.40 -19.65 16.47
C ALA A 338 17.60 -19.61 15.53
N VAL A 339 18.50 -18.63 15.68
CA VAL A 339 19.76 -18.57 14.96
C VAL A 339 20.91 -18.51 15.96
N TYR A 340 21.85 -19.44 15.87
CA TYR A 340 22.94 -19.50 16.85
C TYR A 340 24.22 -20.06 16.26
N ILE A 341 25.30 -19.92 17.00
CA ILE A 341 26.56 -20.60 16.70
C ILE A 341 26.64 -21.91 17.46
N ASN A 342 26.96 -22.99 16.74
CA ASN A 342 27.30 -24.29 17.31
C ASN A 342 28.44 -24.92 16.50
N ASP A 343 29.44 -25.49 17.17
CA ASP A 343 30.57 -26.22 16.54
C ASP A 343 31.23 -25.47 15.37
N GLY A 344 31.45 -24.16 15.54
CA GLY A 344 32.08 -23.32 14.51
C GLY A 344 31.20 -22.97 13.30
N ASN A 345 29.91 -23.31 13.34
CA ASN A 345 28.93 -23.03 12.30
C ASN A 345 27.83 -22.11 12.80
N ILE A 346 27.34 -21.22 11.93
CA ILE A 346 26.06 -20.57 12.13
C ILE A 346 24.95 -21.55 11.74
N ILE A 347 24.06 -21.83 12.68
CA ILE A 347 22.92 -22.73 12.55
C ILE A 347 21.64 -21.88 12.55
N LEU A 348 20.72 -22.22 11.64
CA LEU A 348 19.32 -21.82 11.70
C LEU A 348 18.52 -23.04 12.16
N PHE A 349 17.86 -22.95 13.29
CA PHE A 349 16.87 -23.94 13.70
C PHE A 349 15.50 -23.48 13.23
N ASP A 350 14.84 -24.25 12.37
CA ASP A 350 13.57 -23.87 11.74
C ASP A 350 12.33 -24.27 12.55
N GLY A 351 12.54 -24.83 13.75
CA GLY A 351 11.51 -25.40 14.61
C GLY A 351 11.50 -26.93 14.61
N VAL A 352 12.12 -27.55 13.61
CA VAL A 352 12.22 -29.01 13.47
C VAL A 352 13.67 -29.45 13.40
N ASP A 353 14.43 -28.88 12.46
CA ASP A 353 15.80 -29.31 12.14
C ASP A 353 16.82 -28.19 12.38
N GLU A 354 18.02 -28.60 12.79
CA GLU A 354 19.19 -27.72 12.78
C GLU A 354 19.75 -27.66 11.35
N LEU A 355 19.65 -26.50 10.71
CA LEU A 355 20.15 -26.25 9.36
C LEU A 355 21.48 -25.48 9.42
N PRO A 356 22.63 -26.12 9.13
CA PRO A 356 23.90 -25.41 9.10
C PRO A 356 23.94 -24.44 7.92
N ILE A 357 24.05 -23.14 8.19
CA ILE A 357 24.06 -22.13 7.12
C ILE A 357 25.48 -21.94 6.59
N ILE A 358 26.44 -21.59 7.46
CA ILE A 358 27.82 -21.29 7.04
C ILE A 358 28.80 -21.43 8.21
N ALA A 359 30.01 -21.91 7.91
CA ALA A 359 31.10 -21.97 8.87
C ALA A 359 31.71 -20.59 9.16
N ILE A 360 31.95 -20.26 10.42
CA ILE A 360 32.40 -18.94 10.89
C ILE A 360 33.76 -18.56 10.31
N TYR A 361 34.68 -19.52 10.15
CA TYR A 361 36.01 -19.25 9.59
C TYR A 361 35.96 -18.72 8.14
N ARG A 362 34.82 -18.85 7.46
CA ARG A 362 34.59 -18.30 6.12
C ARG A 362 34.09 -16.85 6.14
N LEU A 363 33.70 -16.32 7.29
CA LEU A 363 33.05 -15.02 7.46
C LEU A 363 34.02 -13.94 7.98
N ILE A 364 33.47 -12.73 8.12
CA ILE A 364 34.13 -11.55 8.69
C ILE A 364 34.62 -11.88 10.12
N LYS A 365 35.84 -11.47 10.46
CA LYS A 365 36.53 -11.84 11.71
C LYS A 365 36.20 -10.98 12.94
N ASN A 366 35.26 -10.04 12.86
CA ASN A 366 34.84 -9.24 14.01
C ASN A 366 33.50 -9.71 14.58
N LYS A 367 33.30 -9.52 15.89
CA LYS A 367 32.07 -9.93 16.58
C LYS A 367 30.83 -9.22 16.02
N GLU A 368 30.93 -7.93 15.70
CA GLU A 368 29.80 -7.15 15.17
C GLU A 368 29.35 -7.61 13.78
N GLY A 369 30.28 -7.95 12.90
CA GLY A 369 29.95 -8.52 11.59
C GLY A 369 29.28 -9.89 11.72
N LEU A 370 29.75 -10.74 12.65
CA LEU A 370 29.09 -12.01 12.93
C LEU A 370 27.67 -11.82 13.49
N LYS A 371 27.48 -10.88 14.42
CA LYS A 371 26.15 -10.50 14.92
C LYS A 371 25.22 -10.09 13.77
N SER A 372 25.73 -9.23 12.88
CA SER A 372 24.98 -8.74 11.73
C SER A 372 24.53 -9.87 10.81
N ILE A 373 25.38 -10.90 10.62
CA ILE A 373 25.05 -12.08 9.82
C ILE A 373 23.99 -12.94 10.50
N LEU A 374 24.07 -13.16 11.83
CA LEU A 374 23.05 -13.91 12.57
C LEU A 374 21.66 -13.27 12.41
N LEU A 375 21.58 -11.96 12.65
CA LEU A 375 20.34 -11.18 12.50
C LEU A 375 19.82 -11.22 11.05
N ALA A 376 20.72 -11.07 10.07
CA ALA A 376 20.33 -11.10 8.66
C ALA A 376 19.82 -12.47 8.20
N ILE A 377 20.38 -13.58 8.72
CA ILE A 377 19.87 -14.94 8.46
C ILE A 377 18.45 -15.09 9.00
N ALA A 378 18.19 -14.62 10.22
CA ALA A 378 16.85 -14.66 10.81
C ALA A 378 15.85 -13.86 9.97
N VAL A 379 16.23 -12.65 9.54
CA VAL A 379 15.37 -11.81 8.68
C VAL A 379 15.09 -12.50 7.35
N ALA A 380 16.12 -13.00 6.67
CA ALA A 380 15.97 -13.68 5.39
C ALA A 380 15.08 -14.92 5.49
N TYR A 381 15.21 -15.70 6.57
CA TYR A 381 14.34 -16.84 6.84
C TYR A 381 12.88 -16.42 7.04
N VAL A 382 12.62 -15.41 7.89
CA VAL A 382 11.26 -14.89 8.12
C VAL A 382 10.64 -14.33 6.84
N TYR A 383 11.46 -13.69 6.00
CA TYR A 383 11.04 -13.18 4.70
C TYR A 383 10.70 -14.30 3.70
N GLY A 384 11.14 -15.54 3.96
CA GLY A 384 10.86 -16.71 3.13
C GLY A 384 11.98 -17.09 2.17
N VAL A 385 13.21 -16.59 2.37
CA VAL A 385 14.37 -17.00 1.59
C VAL A 385 14.81 -18.41 2.02
N PRO A 386 14.87 -19.40 1.12
CA PRO A 386 15.31 -20.75 1.46
C PRO A 386 16.74 -20.79 2.00
N ALA A 387 17.00 -21.64 3.00
CA ALA A 387 18.28 -21.75 3.68
C ALA A 387 19.48 -21.98 2.73
N TYR A 388 19.29 -22.74 1.64
CA TYR A 388 20.35 -22.98 0.65
C TYR A 388 20.68 -21.73 -0.18
N ILE A 389 19.71 -20.84 -0.42
CA ILE A 389 19.94 -19.55 -1.09
C ILE A 389 20.68 -18.61 -0.14
N ILE A 390 20.26 -18.52 1.13
CA ILE A 390 20.96 -17.75 2.16
C ILE A 390 22.43 -18.19 2.23
N ARG A 391 22.69 -19.50 2.33
CA ARG A 391 24.04 -20.09 2.31
C ARG A 391 24.81 -19.66 1.06
N SER A 392 24.23 -19.82 -0.13
CA SER A 392 24.87 -19.46 -1.40
C SER A 392 25.30 -18.00 -1.43
N ILE A 393 24.42 -17.08 -1.03
CA ILE A 393 24.70 -15.64 -1.03
C ILE A 393 25.80 -15.29 -0.01
N LEU A 394 25.68 -15.79 1.23
CA LEU A 394 26.67 -15.51 2.28
C LEU A 394 28.08 -15.99 1.91
N THR A 395 28.22 -17.09 1.17
CA THR A 395 29.53 -17.54 0.67
C THR A 395 30.16 -16.55 -0.33
N LYS A 396 29.34 -15.79 -1.07
CA LYS A 396 29.79 -14.78 -2.02
C LYS A 396 30.12 -13.44 -1.36
N ILE A 397 29.43 -13.07 -0.28
CA ILE A 397 29.68 -11.81 0.46
C ILE A 397 31.15 -11.71 0.91
N LYS A 398 31.83 -12.85 1.13
CA LYS A 398 33.27 -12.94 1.40
C LYS A 398 34.16 -12.25 0.35
N LYS A 399 33.75 -12.19 -0.91
CA LYS A 399 34.52 -11.53 -1.99
C LYS A 399 34.27 -10.02 -2.04
N ILE A 400 33.14 -9.54 -1.49
CA ILE A 400 32.77 -8.12 -1.52
C ILE A 400 33.40 -7.37 -0.34
N SER A 401 33.72 -8.04 0.78
CA SER A 401 34.36 -7.40 1.94
C SER A 401 35.77 -6.85 1.68
N GLN A 402 36.40 -7.16 0.54
CA GLN A 402 37.61 -6.46 0.10
C GLN A 402 37.31 -5.04 -0.42
N ASN A 403 36.11 -4.80 -0.97
CA ASN A 403 35.60 -3.49 -1.39
C ASN A 403 34.87 -2.73 -0.26
N ILE A 404 34.39 -3.41 0.78
CA ILE A 404 33.74 -2.79 1.95
C ILE A 404 34.78 -2.11 2.87
N SER A 405 36.08 -2.28 2.63
CA SER A 405 37.15 -1.53 3.32
C SER A 405 37.01 0.00 3.18
N TYR A 406 36.27 0.49 2.19
CA TYR A 406 35.90 1.92 2.07
C TYR A 406 34.71 2.35 2.96
N ILE A 407 33.88 1.42 3.45
CA ILE A 407 32.73 1.70 4.33
C ILE A 407 33.17 1.81 5.81
N PHE A 408 34.40 1.38 6.15
CA PHE A 408 34.92 1.38 7.53
C PHE A 408 35.89 2.55 7.84
N LYS A 409 35.88 3.61 7.03
CA LYS A 409 36.61 4.86 7.32
C LYS A 409 35.70 6.08 7.09
N SER A 410 34.91 6.40 8.10
CA SER A 410 34.49 7.77 8.44
C SER A 410 33.89 7.76 9.83
#